data_AF-A0A8C5LDB6-F1
#
_entry.id   AF-A0A8C5LDB6-F1
#
_cell.length_a   1.000
_cell.length_b   1.000
_cell.length_c   1.000
_cell.angle_alpha   90.00
_cell.angle_beta   90.00
_cell.angle_gamma   90.00
#
_symmetry.space_group_name_H-M   'P 1'
#
loop_
_entity.id
_entity.type
_entity.pdbx_description
1 polymer ?
#
loop_
_entity_poly.entity_id
_entity_poly.type
_entity_poly.pdbx_seq_one_letter_code
_entity_poly.pdbx_strand_id
1 'polypeptide(L)'
;ARRYPWPTNVLLYAGLFSAGDALQQHLRGGPADWRQTRCVATLAMTFHGNFNYAWLRLLERALPGRAPRTVLAKVLCDQTVGGPIALSAFYVGMRILQGKDDIFLDLKQKFWNTYKVRQSFENVINIFSYIYIYIFFFFFLRKS
;
A
#
# COMPACT_ATOMS: atom_id res chain seq x y z
N ALA A 1 -13.31 -19.55 15.12
CA ALA A 1 -12.90 -19.94 13.75
C ALA A 1 -12.65 -18.68 12.92
N ARG A 2 -11.38 -18.28 12.72
CA ARG A 2 -11.03 -17.15 11.82
C ARG A 2 -10.68 -17.69 10.44
N ARG A 3 -11.69 -17.93 9.61
CA ARG A 3 -11.52 -18.04 8.15
C ARG A 3 -11.71 -16.64 7.59
N TYR A 4 -10.63 -15.91 7.39
CA TYR A 4 -10.61 -14.89 6.34
C TYR A 4 -10.23 -15.65 5.08
N PRO A 5 -11.18 -15.99 4.18
CA PRO A 5 -10.80 -16.57 2.92
C PRO A 5 -9.98 -15.49 2.23
N TRP A 6 -8.70 -15.76 2.02
CA TRP A 6 -7.82 -14.91 1.22
C TRP A 6 -8.50 -14.35 -0.06
N PRO A 7 -9.37 -15.11 -0.78
CA PRO A 7 -10.14 -14.58 -1.90
C PRO A 7 -11.11 -13.44 -1.54
N THR A 8 -11.76 -13.48 -0.39
CA THR A 8 -12.70 -12.44 0.06
C THR A 8 -11.96 -11.13 0.33
N ASN A 9 -10.78 -11.18 0.95
CA ASN A 9 -9.95 -10.00 1.15
C ASN A 9 -9.48 -9.44 -0.18
N VAL A 10 -9.03 -10.30 -1.11
CA VAL A 10 -8.60 -9.88 -2.45
C VAL A 10 -9.73 -9.18 -3.21
N LEU A 11 -10.93 -9.74 -3.20
CA LEU A 11 -12.11 -9.14 -3.83
C LEU A 11 -12.50 -7.82 -3.17
N LEU A 12 -12.44 -7.73 -1.83
CA LEU A 12 -12.74 -6.51 -1.09
C LEU A 12 -11.77 -5.39 -1.46
N TYR A 13 -10.46 -5.68 -1.50
CA TYR A 13 -9.45 -4.70 -1.93
C TYR A 13 -9.66 -4.29 -3.38
N ALA A 14 -9.92 -5.23 -4.29
CA ALA A 14 -10.21 -4.91 -5.68
C ALA A 14 -11.41 -3.97 -5.83
N GLY A 15 -12.48 -4.21 -5.07
CA GLY A 15 -13.64 -3.34 -5.02
C GLY A 15 -13.32 -1.94 -4.50
N LEU A 16 -12.61 -1.85 -3.37
CA LEU A 16 -12.18 -0.57 -2.76
C LEU A 16 -11.31 0.26 -3.71
N PHE A 17 -10.31 -0.36 -4.34
CA PHE A 17 -9.45 0.32 -5.30
C PHE A 17 -10.21 0.78 -6.54
N SER A 18 -11.14 -0.05 -7.04
CA SER A 18 -11.97 0.31 -8.20
C SER A 18 -12.94 1.44 -7.89
N ALA A 19 -13.58 1.40 -6.71
CA ALA A 19 -14.49 2.45 -6.26
C ALA A 19 -13.74 3.78 -6.03
N GLY A 20 -12.54 3.72 -5.46
CA GLY A 20 -11.67 4.89 -5.28
C GLY A 20 -11.26 5.52 -6.62
N ASP A 21 -10.87 4.70 -7.60
CA ASP A 21 -10.56 5.18 -8.96
C ASP A 21 -11.79 5.80 -9.63
N ALA A 22 -12.96 5.16 -9.54
CA ALA A 22 -14.21 5.70 -10.07
C ALA A 22 -14.60 7.05 -9.44
N LEU A 23 -14.47 7.16 -8.11
CA LEU A 23 -14.70 8.42 -7.40
C LEU A 23 -13.69 9.50 -7.83
N GLN A 24 -12.42 9.13 -7.97
CA GLN A 24 -11.37 10.04 -8.44
C GLN A 24 -11.64 10.53 -9.88
N GLN A 25 -12.10 9.65 -10.76
CA GLN A 25 -12.50 10.01 -12.13
C GLN A 25 -13.72 10.95 -12.12
N HIS A 26 -14.71 10.69 -11.25
CA HIS A 26 -15.87 11.55 -11.09
C HIS A 26 -15.49 12.96 -10.62
N LEU A 27 -14.63 13.07 -9.60
CA LEU A 27 -14.14 14.35 -9.08
C LEU A 27 -13.30 15.14 -10.10
N ARG A 28 -12.67 14.46 -11.07
CA ARG A 28 -11.95 15.11 -12.18
C ARG A 28 -12.87 15.66 -13.28
N GLY A 29 -14.16 15.32 -13.26
CA GLY A 29 -15.17 15.87 -14.18
C GLY A 29 -15.04 15.44 -15.64
N GLY A 30 -14.29 14.36 -15.93
CA GLY A 30 -14.10 13.82 -17.28
C GLY A 30 -14.91 12.55 -17.57
N PRO A 31 -14.92 12.06 -18.83
CA PRO A 31 -15.53 10.77 -19.16
C PRO A 31 -14.84 9.63 -18.39
N ALA A 32 -15.64 8.72 -17.85
CA ALA A 32 -15.12 7.60 -17.06
C ALA A 32 -14.28 6.64 -17.92
N ASP A 33 -13.03 6.40 -17.52
CA ASP A 33 -12.15 5.40 -18.11
C ASP A 33 -12.26 4.08 -17.34
N TRP A 34 -13.27 3.29 -17.70
CA TRP A 34 -13.49 1.96 -17.14
C TRP A 34 -12.36 0.96 -17.49
N ARG A 35 -11.60 1.22 -18.55
CA ARG A 35 -10.43 0.40 -18.91
C ARG A 35 -9.32 0.60 -17.89
N GLN A 36 -9.09 1.84 -17.45
CA GLN A 36 -8.19 2.14 -16.33
C GLN A 36 -8.65 1.42 -15.06
N THR A 37 -9.92 1.54 -14.69
CA THR A 37 -10.45 0.92 -13.46
C THR A 37 -10.27 -0.60 -13.46
N ARG A 38 -10.50 -1.26 -14.60
CA ARG A 38 -10.22 -2.70 -14.76
C ARG A 38 -8.75 -3.07 -14.61
N CYS A 39 -7.84 -2.25 -15.15
CA CYS A 39 -6.39 -2.48 -14.99
C CYS A 39 -5.98 -2.35 -13.52
N VAL A 40 -6.50 -1.33 -12.83
CA VAL A 40 -6.28 -1.13 -11.39
C VAL A 40 -6.78 -2.32 -10.58
N ALA A 41 -8.01 -2.79 -10.83
CA ALA A 41 -8.57 -3.99 -10.19
C ALA A 41 -7.70 -5.23 -10.44
N THR A 42 -7.25 -5.42 -11.68
CA THR A 42 -6.42 -6.57 -12.06
C THR A 42 -5.08 -6.55 -11.32
N LEU A 43 -4.40 -5.40 -11.25
CA LEU A 43 -3.16 -5.24 -10.49
C LEU A 43 -3.38 -5.39 -8.98
N ALA A 44 -4.47 -4.86 -8.44
CA ALA A 44 -4.79 -5.03 -7.02
C ALA A 44 -4.99 -6.51 -6.68
N MET A 45 -5.68 -7.26 -7.52
CA MET A 45 -5.90 -8.69 -7.30
C MET A 45 -4.64 -9.54 -7.49
N THR A 46 -3.89 -9.30 -8.56
CA THR A 46 -2.78 -10.18 -8.97
C THR A 46 -1.45 -9.79 -8.33
N PHE A 47 -1.15 -8.49 -8.23
CA PHE A 47 0.13 -8.02 -7.72
C PHE A 47 0.05 -7.62 -6.25
N HIS A 48 -0.91 -6.76 -5.87
CA HIS A 48 -0.91 -6.16 -4.54
C HIS A 48 -1.02 -7.21 -3.42
N GLY A 49 -1.95 -8.16 -3.53
CA GLY A 49 -2.12 -9.21 -2.52
C GLY A 49 -0.92 -10.14 -2.39
N ASN A 50 -0.33 -10.58 -3.53
CA ASN A 50 0.81 -11.49 -3.54
C ASN A 50 2.10 -10.80 -3.08
N PHE A 51 2.33 -9.56 -3.53
CA PHE A 51 3.47 -8.75 -3.10
C PHE A 51 3.42 -8.49 -1.59
N ASN A 52 2.28 -8.04 -1.05
CA ASN A 52 2.15 -7.78 0.39
C ASN A 52 2.44 -9.04 1.21
N TYR A 53 1.87 -10.18 0.81
CA TYR A 53 2.11 -11.44 1.52
C TYR A 53 3.58 -11.85 1.52
N ALA A 54 4.23 -11.81 0.36
CA ALA A 54 5.65 -12.17 0.23
C ALA A 54 6.55 -11.19 1.02
N TRP A 55 6.27 -9.90 0.92
CA TRP A 55 7.02 -8.83 1.57
C TRP A 55 6.91 -8.88 3.09
N LEU A 56 5.70 -9.03 3.63
CA LEU A 56 5.49 -9.21 5.07
C LEU A 56 6.22 -10.44 5.61
N ARG A 57 6.21 -11.55 4.86
CA ARG A 57 6.92 -12.77 5.25
C ARG A 57 8.44 -12.57 5.23
N LEU A 58 8.97 -11.79 4.30
CA LEU A 58 10.38 -11.43 4.26
C LEU A 58 10.75 -10.53 5.45
N LEU A 59 9.93 -9.52 5.75
CA LEU A 59 10.11 -8.62 6.88
C LEU A 59 10.08 -9.35 8.22
N GLU A 60 9.15 -10.29 8.41
CA GLU A 60 9.08 -11.11 9.63
C GLU A 60 10.31 -12.02 9.80
N ARG A 61 10.89 -12.51 8.69
CA ARG A 61 12.13 -13.31 8.73
C ARG A 61 13.36 -12.46 9.01
N ALA A 62 13.45 -11.29 8.39
CA ALA A 62 14.61 -10.40 8.53
C ALA A 62 14.63 -9.68 9.89
N LEU A 63 13.46 -9.32 10.42
CA LEU A 63 13.31 -8.58 11.67
C LEU A 63 12.35 -9.33 12.61
N PRO A 64 12.74 -10.47 13.19
CA PRO A 64 11.86 -11.23 14.06
C PRO A 64 11.55 -10.45 15.35
N GLY A 65 10.31 -10.53 15.81
CA GLY A 65 9.86 -9.96 17.07
C GLY A 65 8.92 -8.77 16.95
N ARG A 66 8.38 -8.37 18.11
CA ARG A 66 7.34 -7.34 18.27
C ARG A 66 7.76 -6.17 19.16
N ALA A 67 9.04 -6.09 19.51
CA ALA A 67 9.55 -4.97 20.29
C ALA A 67 9.33 -3.65 19.52
N PRO A 68 9.02 -2.53 20.19
CA PRO A 68 8.73 -1.25 19.51
C PRO A 68 9.82 -0.81 18.53
N ARG A 69 11.10 -1.08 18.86
CA ARG A 69 12.25 -0.81 17.99
C ARG A 69 12.25 -1.69 16.73
N THR A 70 11.93 -2.97 16.86
CA THR A 70 11.81 -3.90 15.73
C THR A 70 10.64 -3.51 14.83
N VAL A 71 9.51 -3.10 15.41
CA VAL A 71 8.36 -2.59 14.65
C VAL A 71 8.74 -1.31 13.89
N LEU A 72 9.50 -0.40 14.52
CA LEU A 72 10.00 0.80 13.84
C LEU A 72 10.91 0.47 12.67
N ALA A 73 11.85 -0.46 12.86
CA ALA A 73 12.73 -0.91 11.78
C ALA A 73 11.94 -1.55 10.63
N LYS A 74 10.90 -2.34 10.92
CA LYS A 74 10.01 -2.91 9.90
C LYS A 74 9.30 -1.83 9.11
N VAL A 75 8.73 -0.84 9.80
CA VAL A 75 8.02 0.29 9.18
C VAL A 75 8.97 1.10 8.30
N LEU A 76 10.15 1.46 8.79
CA LEU A 76 11.13 2.21 8.00
C LEU A 76 11.59 1.41 6.77
N CYS A 77 11.80 0.11 6.91
CA CYS A 77 12.15 -0.77 5.80
C CYS A 77 11.02 -0.87 4.77
N ASP A 78 9.77 -1.00 5.23
CA ASP A 78 8.59 -1.02 4.36
C ASP A 78 8.48 0.28 3.57
N GLN A 79 8.63 1.43 4.23
CA GLN A 79 8.53 2.73 3.58
C GLN A 79 9.66 3.02 2.60
N THR A 80 10.89 2.65 2.93
CA THR A 80 12.09 2.98 2.14
C THR A 80 12.39 1.97 1.03
N VAL A 81 11.90 0.74 1.15
CA VAL A 81 12.18 -0.33 0.18
C VAL A 81 10.88 -0.88 -0.40
N GLY A 82 9.97 -1.36 0.45
CA GLY A 82 8.70 -1.95 0.02
C GLY A 82 7.83 -0.98 -0.78
N GLY A 83 7.69 0.25 -0.29
CA GLY A 83 6.91 1.32 -0.87
C GLY A 83 7.38 1.69 -2.28
N PRO A 84 8.66 2.03 -2.50
CA PRO A 84 9.25 2.28 -3.82
C PRO A 84 9.09 1.12 -4.79
N ILE A 85 9.33 -0.13 -4.34
CA ILE A 85 9.21 -1.32 -5.19
C ILE A 85 7.75 -1.51 -5.62
N ALA A 86 6.81 -1.46 -4.67
CA ALA A 86 5.39 -1.61 -4.94
C ALA A 86 4.87 -0.51 -5.87
N LEU A 87 5.27 0.75 -5.63
CA LEU A 87 4.88 1.88 -6.46
C LEU A 87 5.43 1.76 -7.87
N SER A 88 6.67 1.30 -8.01
CA SER A 88 7.30 1.10 -9.31
C SER A 88 6.62 0.01 -10.11
N ALA A 89 6.40 -1.15 -9.49
CA ALA A 89 5.69 -2.27 -10.10
C ALA A 89 4.25 -1.91 -10.47
N PHE A 90 3.57 -1.08 -9.66
CA PHE A 90 2.24 -0.58 -9.99
C PHE A 90 2.24 0.28 -11.25
N TYR A 91 3.12 1.29 -11.36
CA TYR A 91 3.17 2.15 -12.55
C TYR A 91 3.57 1.38 -13.81
N VAL A 92 4.60 0.55 -13.73
CA VAL A 92 5.05 -0.27 -14.85
C VAL A 92 3.95 -1.25 -15.27
N GLY A 93 3.35 -1.96 -14.29
CA GLY A 93 2.27 -2.91 -14.54
C GLY A 93 1.03 -2.24 -15.14
N MET A 94 0.68 -1.03 -14.71
CA MET A 94 -0.45 -0.27 -15.27
C MET A 94 -0.21 0.02 -16.76
N ARG A 95 0.99 0.45 -17.13
CA ARG A 95 1.31 0.76 -18.53
C ARG A 95 1.37 -0.49 -19.41
N ILE A 96 1.85 -1.61 -18.87
CA ILE A 96 1.82 -2.92 -19.54
C ILE A 96 0.37 -3.35 -19.82
N LEU A 97 -0.51 -3.34 -18.79
CA LEU A 97 -1.92 -3.71 -18.96
C LEU A 97 -2.67 -2.76 -19.90
N GLN A 98 -2.26 -1.50 -19.95
CA GLN A 98 -2.82 -0.53 -20.88
C GLN A 98 -2.25 -0.63 -22.29
N GLY A 99 -1.22 -1.45 -22.55
CA GLY A 99 -0.60 -1.61 -23.86
C GLY A 99 0.10 -0.35 -24.36
N LYS A 100 0.79 0.37 -23.47
CA LYS A 100 1.54 1.59 -23.82
C LYS A 100 2.97 1.23 -24.21
N ASP A 101 3.51 1.92 -25.22
CA ASP A 101 4.85 1.64 -25.76
C ASP A 101 5.98 1.94 -24.76
N ASP A 102 5.91 3.07 -24.06
CA ASP A 102 6.85 3.39 -22.98
C ASP A 102 6.27 3.02 -21.62
N ILE A 103 6.73 1.89 -21.08
CA ILE A 103 6.30 1.36 -19.79
C ILE A 103 6.88 2.12 -18.58
N PHE A 104 7.94 2.90 -18.76
CA PHE A 104 8.61 3.64 -17.68
C PHE A 104 8.24 5.12 -17.63
N LEU A 105 7.48 5.62 -18.61
CA LEU A 105 7.12 7.04 -18.69
C LEU A 105 6.45 7.56 -17.41
N ASP A 106 5.38 6.90 -16.95
CA ASP A 106 4.68 7.30 -15.73
C ASP A 106 5.55 7.15 -14.49
N LEU A 107 6.41 6.13 -14.46
CA LEU A 107 7.36 5.94 -13.37
C LEU A 107 8.27 7.17 -13.28
N LYS A 108 8.95 7.54 -14.36
CA LYS A 108 9.89 8.67 -14.37
C LYS A 108 9.20 10.01 -14.02
N GLN A 109 7.99 10.22 -14.51
CA GLN A 109 7.28 11.49 -14.34
C GLN A 109 6.59 11.62 -12.98
N LYS A 110 5.98 10.54 -12.47
CA LYS A 110 5.07 10.61 -11.32
C LYS A 110 5.65 10.03 -10.04
N PHE A 111 6.66 9.17 -10.14
CA PHE A 111 7.20 8.43 -8.99
C PHE A 111 7.54 9.34 -7.80
N TRP A 112 8.36 10.37 -8.01
CA TRP A 112 8.80 11.23 -6.91
C TRP A 112 7.66 12.01 -6.27
N ASN A 113 6.71 12.48 -7.06
CA ASN A 113 5.57 13.24 -6.54
C ASN A 113 4.68 12.33 -5.68
N THR A 114 4.33 11.15 -6.20
CA THR A 114 3.50 10.17 -5.49
C THR A 114 4.21 9.57 -4.28
N TYR A 115 5.51 9.30 -4.39
CA TYR A 115 6.32 8.78 -3.29
C TYR A 115 6.37 9.78 -2.12
N LYS A 116 6.60 11.07 -2.38
CA LYS A 116 6.61 12.10 -1.32
C LYS A 116 5.26 12.21 -0.62
N VAL A 117 4.17 12.26 -1.38
CA VAL A 117 2.81 12.34 -0.81
C VAL A 117 2.51 11.12 0.05
N ARG A 118 2.83 9.92 -0.46
CA ARG A 118 2.69 8.66 0.28
C ARG A 118 3.49 8.69 1.58
N GLN A 119 4.77 9.01 1.49
CA GLN A 119 5.68 9.05 2.65
C GLN A 119 5.17 10.02 3.72
N SER A 120 4.72 11.21 3.33
CA SER A 120 4.15 12.19 4.27
C SER A 120 2.93 11.62 4.99
N PHE A 121 2.00 10.99 4.27
CA PHE A 121 0.79 10.43 4.86
C PHE A 121 1.07 9.26 5.82
N GLU A 122 1.96 8.35 5.41
CA GLU A 122 2.34 7.21 6.25
C GLU A 122 3.12 7.65 7.50
N ASN A 123 3.99 8.66 7.38
CA ASN A 123 4.69 9.23 8.54
C ASN A 123 3.69 9.78 9.57
N VAL A 124 2.64 10.47 9.12
CA VAL A 124 1.57 10.96 9.99
C VAL A 124 0.87 9.80 10.70
N ILE A 125 0.45 8.76 9.97
CA ILE A 125 -0.19 7.57 10.55
C ILE A 125 0.72 6.88 11.58
N ASN A 126 2.01 6.74 11.27
CA ASN A 126 2.97 6.12 12.17
C ASN A 126 3.12 6.93 13.46
N ILE A 127 3.27 8.26 13.36
CA ILE A 127 3.34 9.14 14.55
C ILE A 127 2.11 8.94 15.44
N PHE A 128 0.90 8.93 14.87
CA PHE A 128 -0.32 8.66 15.64
C PHE A 128 -0.32 7.29 16.29
N SER A 129 0.12 6.25 15.57
CA SER A 129 0.21 4.89 16.08
C SER A 129 1.21 4.79 17.24
N TYR A 130 2.35 5.46 17.14
CA TYR A 130 3.36 5.53 18.20
C TYR A 130 2.86 6.31 19.42
N ILE A 131 2.21 7.45 19.23
CA ILE A 131 1.61 8.23 20.32
C ILE A 131 0.57 7.38 21.05
N TYR A 132 -0.31 6.69 20.31
CA TYR A 132 -1.31 5.81 20.90
C TYR A 132 -0.67 4.67 21.72
N ILE A 133 0.32 3.97 21.15
CA ILE A 133 1.04 2.89 21.83
C ILE A 133 1.77 3.43 23.07
N TYR A 134 2.48 4.56 22.97
CA TYR A 134 3.22 5.13 24.10
C TYR A 134 2.30 5.62 25.21
N ILE A 135 1.22 6.33 24.90
CA ILE A 135 0.28 6.84 25.90
C ILE A 135 -0.45 5.66 26.57
N PHE A 136 -0.96 4.69 25.79
CA PHE A 136 -1.64 3.53 26.34
C PHE A 136 -0.70 2.68 27.23
N PHE A 137 0.53 2.44 26.78
CA PHE A 137 1.50 1.65 27.54
C PHE A 137 1.99 2.39 28.80
N PHE A 138 2.23 3.70 28.72
CA PHE A 138 2.81 4.47 29.83
C PHE A 138 1.78 4.89 30.89
N PHE A 139 0.54 5.22 30.49
CA PHE A 139 -0.51 5.65 31.43
C PHE A 139 -1.38 4.52 31.97
N PHE A 140 -1.68 3.50 31.17
CA PHE A 140 -2.64 2.45 31.56
C PHE A 140 -1.97 1.19 32.12
N LEU A 141 -0.84 0.75 31.57
CA LEU A 141 -0.19 -0.50 32.00
C LEU A 141 0.79 -0.33 33.17
N ARG A 142 1.27 0.89 33.45
CA ARG A 142 2.14 1.16 34.61
C ARG A 142 1.35 1.33 35.92
N LYS A 143 0.02 1.35 35.86
CA LYS A 143 -0.89 1.49 37.02
C LYS A 143 -1.55 0.16 37.47
N SER A 144 -1.19 -0.97 36.86
CA SER A 144 -1.62 -2.32 37.27
C SER A 144 -0.42 -3.15 37.70
#